data_AF-A0A821FBQ4-F1
#
_entry.id   AF-A0A821FBQ4-F1
#
_cell.length_a   1.000
_cell.length_b   1.000
_cell.length_c   1.000
_cell.angle_alpha   90.00
_cell.angle_beta   90.00
_cell.angle_gamma   90.00
#
_symmetry.space_group_name_H-M   'P 1'
#
loop_
_entity.id
_entity.type
_entity.pdbx_description
1 polymer ?
#
loop_
_entity_poly.entity_id
_entity_poly.type
_entity_poly.pdbx_seq_one_letter_code
_entity_poly.pdbx_strand_id
1 'polypeptide(L)'
;YTNELIIRGVNLTAIGHTKNDISIHIGCDLCPIIHLQSDKIICQPPFYRPKKYSKTNRLCYDSEHPWIIVTIDNIHSHVGYMMYPKKIIILGIISGCLLTILLVILIVLIIVCIKIRCTQRKSHRRYLYGTGINPDENEKEPYSDNLLNRTYQKLQPIESNMTDSSPLITIPIRSYIDYLQLCYYYYSYDPSLIIPSYDTPKENLKHEIIDQFQLLFEN
;
A
#
# COMPACT_ATOMS: atom_id res chain seq x y z
N TYR A 1 -33.36 -6.39 5.87
CA TYR A 1 -33.84 -5.24 6.66
C TYR A 1 -35.32 -5.45 6.90
N THR A 2 -35.74 -5.52 8.16
CA THR A 2 -37.17 -5.59 8.46
C THR A 2 -37.74 -4.19 8.30
N ASN A 3 -38.61 -4.01 7.31
CA ASN A 3 -39.29 -2.74 7.07
C ASN A 3 -40.30 -2.41 8.19
N GLU A 4 -40.58 -3.38 9.05
CA GLU A 4 -41.58 -3.30 10.10
C GLU A 4 -41.00 -3.81 11.42
N LEU A 5 -41.26 -3.07 12.50
CA LEU A 5 -41.01 -3.46 13.87
C LEU A 5 -42.35 -3.82 14.51
N ILE A 6 -42.46 -5.04 15.03
CA ILE A 6 -43.67 -5.55 15.69
C ILE A 6 -43.43 -5.60 17.19
N ILE A 7 -44.18 -4.79 17.94
CA ILE A 7 -44.18 -4.76 19.39
C ILE A 7 -45.46 -5.45 19.87
N ARG A 8 -45.33 -6.54 20.61
CA ARG A 8 -46.49 -7.28 21.15
C ARG A 8 -46.90 -6.71 22.50
N GLY A 9 -48.20 -6.69 22.75
CA GLY A 9 -48.80 -6.23 24.00
C GLY A 9 -50.14 -6.91 24.24
N VAL A 10 -50.82 -6.53 25.32
CA VAL A 10 -52.14 -7.05 25.65
C VAL A 10 -53.10 -5.88 25.79
N ASN A 11 -54.22 -5.97 25.08
CA ASN A 11 -55.34 -5.04 25.20
C ASN A 11 -55.04 -3.58 24.89
N LEU A 12 -54.19 -3.34 23.87
CA LEU A 12 -53.69 -2.01 23.51
C LEU A 12 -54.77 -1.05 23.00
N THR A 13 -55.91 -1.57 22.53
CA THR A 13 -56.99 -0.77 21.91
C THR A 13 -58.27 -0.70 22.75
N ALA A 14 -58.42 -1.49 23.83
CA ALA A 14 -59.70 -1.56 24.53
C ALA A 14 -59.96 -0.41 25.51
N ILE A 15 -58.93 0.33 25.91
CA ILE A 15 -59.07 1.48 26.82
C ILE A 15 -59.38 2.77 26.03
N GLY A 16 -59.55 2.69 24.71
CA GLY A 16 -59.79 3.86 23.85
C GLY A 16 -58.52 4.58 23.43
N HIS A 17 -57.34 4.00 23.69
CA HIS A 17 -56.08 4.52 23.14
C HIS A 17 -56.13 4.50 21.62
N THR A 18 -55.99 5.69 21.05
CA THR A 18 -55.86 5.93 19.63
C THR A 18 -54.38 5.99 19.25
N LYS A 19 -54.10 6.05 17.94
CA LYS A 19 -52.73 6.21 17.43
C LYS A 19 -52.02 7.48 17.97
N ASN A 20 -52.77 8.46 18.45
CA ASN A 20 -52.20 9.71 18.96
C ASN A 20 -51.69 9.59 20.40
N ASP A 21 -52.23 8.62 21.15
CA ASP A 21 -51.92 8.41 22.56
C ASP A 21 -50.67 7.53 22.73
N ILE A 22 -50.23 6.90 21.64
CA ILE A 22 -49.10 5.99 21.60
C ILE A 22 -48.00 6.62 20.74
N SER A 23 -46.81 6.80 21.32
CA SER A 23 -45.62 7.19 20.58
C SER A 23 -44.48 6.20 20.80
N ILE A 24 -43.85 5.77 19.71
CA ILE A 24 -42.73 4.84 19.74
C ILE A 24 -41.48 5.59 19.30
N HIS A 25 -40.45 5.54 20.12
CA HIS A 25 -39.16 6.16 19.83
C HIS A 25 -38.07 5.09 19.75
N ILE A 26 -37.18 5.24 18.77
CA ILE A 26 -35.96 4.44 18.63
C ILE A 26 -34.79 5.42 18.82
N GLY A 27 -34.15 5.38 19.98
CA GLY A 27 -33.21 6.41 20.40
C GLY A 27 -33.88 7.79 20.42
N CYS A 28 -33.39 8.72 19.61
CA CYS A 28 -33.99 10.06 19.50
C CYS A 28 -35.07 10.18 18.41
N ASP A 29 -35.21 9.19 17.52
CA ASP A 29 -36.05 9.30 16.33
C ASP A 29 -37.41 8.61 16.56
N LEU A 30 -38.47 9.18 16.01
CA LEU A 30 -39.83 8.63 16.09
C LEU A 30 -39.99 7.44 15.12
N CYS A 31 -40.60 6.35 15.58
CA CYS A 31 -41.05 5.23 14.75
C CYS A 31 -42.54 5.41 14.42
N PRO A 32 -42.91 5.86 13.21
CA PRO A 32 -44.30 6.08 12.85
C PRO A 32 -45.10 4.77 12.88
N ILE A 33 -46.27 4.81 13.54
CA ILE A 33 -47.17 3.65 13.68
C ILE A 33 -47.94 3.43 12.38
N ILE A 34 -47.68 2.30 11.73
CA ILE A 34 -48.38 1.88 10.52
C ILE A 34 -49.74 1.29 10.92
N HIS A 35 -49.70 0.29 11.80
CA HIS A 35 -50.89 -0.43 12.27
C HIS A 35 -50.89 -0.57 13.78
N LEU A 36 -52.07 -0.37 14.37
CA LEU A 36 -52.33 -0.60 15.78
C LEU A 36 -53.43 -1.67 15.87
N GLN A 37 -53.15 -2.75 16.58
CA GLN A 37 -54.08 -3.84 16.86
C GLN A 37 -54.15 -4.06 18.37
N SER A 38 -55.15 -4.80 18.84
CA SER A 38 -55.35 -5.06 20.27
C SER A 38 -54.19 -5.78 20.93
N ASP A 39 -53.43 -6.57 20.18
CA ASP A 39 -52.34 -7.44 20.65
C ASP A 39 -50.94 -7.00 20.16
N LYS A 40 -50.86 -6.05 19.23
CA LYS A 40 -49.57 -5.59 18.69
C LYS A 40 -49.61 -4.19 18.09
N ILE A 41 -48.46 -3.56 18.07
CA ILE A 41 -48.17 -2.30 17.39
C ILE A 41 -47.14 -2.58 16.31
N ILE A 42 -47.41 -2.12 15.10
CA ILE A 42 -46.51 -2.24 13.96
C ILE A 42 -46.06 -0.82 13.58
N CYS A 43 -44.76 -0.58 13.66
CA CYS A 43 -44.17 0.72 13.31
C CYS A 43 -43.02 0.56 12.30
N GLN A 44 -42.74 1.62 11.55
CA GLN A 44 -41.64 1.63 10.58
C GLN A 44 -40.36 2.19 11.22
N PRO A 45 -39.34 1.36 11.50
CA PRO A 45 -38.12 1.86 12.09
C PRO A 45 -37.34 2.74 11.10
N PRO A 46 -36.52 3.68 11.59
CA PRO A 46 -35.69 4.51 10.73
C PRO A 46 -34.66 3.65 9.97
N PHE A 47 -34.42 3.97 8.70
CA PHE A 47 -33.47 3.21 7.86
C PHE A 47 -32.03 3.31 8.35
N TYR A 48 -31.69 4.45 8.94
CA TYR A 48 -30.36 4.71 9.47
C TYR A 48 -30.41 4.76 10.98
N ARG A 49 -29.30 4.33 11.58
CA ARG A 49 -29.12 4.38 13.03
C ARG A 49 -29.31 5.81 13.56
N PRO A 50 -30.24 6.03 14.51
CA PRO A 50 -30.44 7.33 15.16
C PRO A 50 -29.20 7.82 15.89
N LYS A 51 -29.02 9.14 15.95
CA LYS A 51 -27.93 9.77 16.70
C LYS A 51 -28.09 9.49 18.21
N LYS A 52 -26.97 9.38 18.93
CA LYS A 52 -26.98 9.21 20.40
C LYS A 52 -27.52 10.44 21.14
N TYR A 53 -27.29 11.61 20.56
CA TYR A 53 -27.65 12.90 21.15
C TYR A 53 -28.75 13.56 20.32
N SER A 54 -29.74 14.11 21.02
CA SER A 54 -30.78 14.95 20.44
C SER A 54 -30.20 16.31 20.01
N LYS A 55 -30.99 17.11 19.29
CA LYS A 55 -30.65 18.49 18.89
C LYS A 55 -30.31 19.39 20.09
N THR A 56 -30.85 19.08 21.27
CA THR A 56 -30.58 19.81 22.52
C THR A 56 -29.44 19.21 23.34
N ASN A 57 -28.58 18.39 22.74
CA ASN A 57 -27.49 17.64 23.40
C ASN A 57 -27.93 16.72 24.55
N ARG A 58 -29.22 16.37 24.64
CA ARG A 58 -29.70 15.35 25.58
C ARG A 58 -29.36 13.96 25.04
N LEU A 59 -28.79 13.12 25.90
CA LEU A 59 -28.49 11.73 25.59
C LEU A 59 -29.79 10.94 25.50
N CYS A 60 -30.08 10.35 24.35
CA CYS A 60 -31.29 9.55 24.15
C CYS A 60 -31.09 8.07 24.49
N TYR A 61 -29.86 7.59 24.41
CA TYR A 61 -29.47 6.24 24.80
C TYR A 61 -27.95 6.19 25.05
N ASP A 62 -27.51 5.48 26.09
CA ASP A 62 -26.08 5.32 26.43
C ASP A 62 -25.46 4.08 25.75
N SER A 63 -26.27 3.07 25.46
CA SER A 63 -25.85 1.75 24.99
C SER A 63 -25.26 1.75 23.57
N GLU A 64 -24.65 0.61 23.22
CA GLU A 64 -24.16 0.38 21.85
C GLU A 64 -25.29 0.32 20.83
N HIS A 65 -26.53 0.05 21.24
CA HIS A 65 -27.69 -0.02 20.36
C HIS A 65 -28.79 0.96 20.82
N PRO A 66 -29.51 1.65 19.91
CA PRO A 66 -30.63 2.51 20.27
C PRO A 66 -31.70 1.76 21.08
N TRP A 67 -32.20 2.41 22.13
CA TRP A 67 -33.34 1.97 22.94
C TRP A 67 -34.64 2.07 22.16
N ILE A 68 -35.53 1.10 22.36
CA ILE A 68 -36.91 1.14 21.89
C ILE A 68 -37.77 1.54 23.09
N ILE A 69 -38.30 2.74 23.05
CA ILE A 69 -39.15 3.31 24.09
C ILE A 69 -40.55 3.42 23.53
N VAL A 70 -41.51 2.82 24.22
CA VAL A 70 -42.93 2.95 23.93
C VAL A 70 -43.53 3.83 25.00
N THR A 71 -44.13 4.93 24.59
CA THR A 71 -44.88 5.83 25.45
C THR A 71 -46.36 5.64 25.16
N ILE A 72 -47.14 5.33 26.18
CA ILE A 72 -48.60 5.31 26.13
C ILE A 72 -49.07 6.34 27.14
N ASP A 73 -49.71 7.40 26.67
CA ASP A 73 -50.00 8.62 27.44
C ASP A 73 -48.73 9.21 28.08
N ASN A 74 -48.59 9.06 29.40
CA ASN A 74 -47.46 9.53 30.19
C ASN A 74 -46.57 8.40 30.73
N ILE A 75 -46.84 7.15 30.32
CA ILE A 75 -46.09 5.98 30.78
C ILE A 75 -45.05 5.62 29.73
N HIS A 76 -43.78 5.74 30.11
CA HIS A 76 -42.64 5.35 29.27
C HIS A 76 -42.18 3.94 29.65
N SER A 77 -42.22 3.03 28.67
CA SER A 77 -41.75 1.66 28.84
C SER A 77 -40.58 1.38 27.90
N HIS A 78 -39.49 0.86 28.47
CA HIS A 78 -38.36 0.36 27.70
C HIS A 78 -38.65 -1.08 27.24
N VAL A 79 -38.72 -1.31 25.93
CA VAL A 79 -39.07 -2.62 25.36
C VAL A 79 -37.83 -3.41 24.96
N GLY A 80 -36.73 -2.75 24.57
CA GLY A 80 -35.51 -3.43 24.16
C GLY A 80 -34.58 -2.56 23.30
N TYR A 81 -33.73 -3.21 22.51
CA TYR A 81 -32.68 -2.58 21.73
C TYR A 81 -32.77 -2.94 20.25
N MET A 82 -32.44 -2.00 19.36
CA MET A 82 -32.40 -2.25 17.93
C MET A 82 -30.97 -2.27 17.38
N MET A 83 -30.57 -3.38 16.74
CA MET A 83 -29.26 -3.50 16.12
C MET A 83 -29.27 -2.94 14.70
N TYR A 84 -28.29 -2.08 14.41
CA TYR A 84 -28.05 -1.52 13.08
C TYR A 84 -26.70 -1.98 12.53
N PRO A 85 -26.60 -2.30 11.23
CA PRO A 85 -25.33 -2.69 10.64
C PRO A 85 -24.29 -1.56 10.75
N LYS A 86 -23.09 -1.90 11.22
CA LYS A 86 -21.98 -0.94 11.37
C LYS A 86 -21.46 -0.57 9.98
N LYS A 87 -21.42 0.74 9.67
CA LYS A 87 -20.82 1.27 8.40
C LYS A 87 -19.35 0.87 8.21
N ILE A 88 -18.66 0.57 9.31
CA ILE A 88 -17.23 0.23 9.35
C ILE A 88 -16.93 -1.06 8.59
N ILE A 89 -17.87 -2.02 8.59
CA ILE A 89 -17.69 -3.31 7.89
C ILE A 89 -17.61 -3.06 6.37
N ILE A 90 -18.43 -2.15 5.86
CA ILE A 90 -18.51 -1.85 4.42
C ILE A 90 -17.24 -1.11 3.97
N LEU A 91 -16.76 -0.13 4.74
CA LEU A 91 -15.49 0.54 4.44
C LEU A 91 -14.28 -0.42 4.50
N GLY A 92 -14.28 -1.32 5.48
CA GLY A 92 -13.23 -2.34 5.61
C GLY A 92 -13.15 -3.27 4.40
N ILE A 93 -14.32 -3.70 3.89
CA ILE A 93 -14.39 -4.55 2.69
C ILE A 93 -13.86 -3.80 1.46
N ILE A 94 -14.30 -2.55 1.24
CA ILE A 94 -13.87 -1.75 0.08
C ILE A 94 -12.36 -1.48 0.13
N SER A 95 -11.85 -1.11 1.31
CA SER A 95 -10.42 -0.87 1.53
C SER A 95 -9.59 -2.14 1.31
N GLY A 96 -10.05 -3.28 1.84
CA GLY A 96 -9.41 -4.58 1.65
C GLY A 96 -9.34 -4.99 0.17
N CYS A 97 -10.45 -4.82 -0.57
CA CYS A 97 -10.48 -5.10 -2.01
C CYS A 97 -9.47 -4.23 -2.78
N LEU A 98 -9.42 -2.93 -2.50
CA LEU A 98 -8.45 -2.01 -3.13
C LEU A 98 -7.00 -2.44 -2.90
N LEU A 99 -6.66 -2.80 -1.66
CA LEU A 99 -5.31 -3.24 -1.30
C LEU A 99 -4.91 -4.53 -2.05
N THR A 100 -5.82 -5.51 -2.12
CA THR A 100 -5.56 -6.78 -2.82
C THR A 100 -5.34 -6.59 -4.32
N ILE A 101 -6.13 -5.74 -4.97
CA ILE A 101 -5.97 -5.44 -6.41
C ILE A 101 -4.60 -4.80 -6.66
N LEU A 102 -4.21 -3.83 -5.83
CA LEU A 102 -2.93 -3.12 -5.97
C LEU A 102 -1.74 -4.08 -5.80
N LEU A 103 -1.84 -5.01 -4.85
CA LEU A 103 -0.82 -6.03 -4.61
C LEU A 103 -0.69 -7.01 -5.79
N VAL A 104 -1.80 -7.43 -6.39
CA VAL A 104 -1.79 -8.30 -7.59
C VAL A 104 -1.11 -7.59 -8.77
N ILE A 105 -1.44 -6.32 -9.02
CA ILE A 105 -0.81 -5.52 -10.09
C ILE A 105 0.71 -5.44 -9.88
N LEU A 106 1.14 -5.19 -8.64
CA LEU A 106 2.56 -5.09 -8.29
C LEU A 106 3.30 -6.42 -8.54
N ILE A 107 2.70 -7.56 -8.18
CA ILE A 107 3.29 -8.88 -8.47
C ILE A 107 3.42 -9.12 -9.97
N VAL A 108 2.39 -8.80 -10.76
CA VAL A 108 2.44 -8.95 -12.23
C VAL A 108 3.55 -8.09 -12.82
N LEU A 109 3.69 -6.84 -12.38
CA LEU A 109 4.78 -5.96 -12.81
C LEU A 109 6.16 -6.53 -12.47
N ILE A 110 6.35 -7.09 -11.26
CA ILE A 110 7.61 -7.75 -10.88
C ILE A 110 7.91 -8.93 -11.82
N ILE A 111 6.92 -9.78 -12.11
CA ILE A 111 7.10 -10.94 -13.00
C ILE A 111 7.49 -10.48 -14.41
N VAL A 112 6.82 -9.45 -14.93
CA VAL A 112 7.13 -8.86 -16.25
C VAL A 112 8.55 -8.28 -16.25
N CYS A 113 8.93 -7.51 -15.23
CA CYS A 113 10.28 -6.95 -15.08
C CYS A 113 11.35 -8.05 -15.04
N ILE A 114 11.11 -9.13 -14.29
CA ILE A 114 12.02 -10.30 -14.24
C ILE A 114 12.09 -10.96 -15.61
N LYS A 115 10.96 -11.19 -16.29
CA LYS A 115 10.94 -11.79 -17.64
C LYS A 115 11.73 -10.94 -18.65
N ILE A 116 11.57 -9.62 -18.62
CA ILE A 116 12.33 -8.70 -19.49
C ILE A 116 13.81 -8.78 -19.15
N ARG A 117 14.21 -8.67 -17.88
CA ARG A 117 15.62 -8.78 -17.45
C ARG A 117 16.24 -10.14 -17.80
N CYS A 118 15.51 -11.24 -17.59
CA CYS A 118 15.95 -12.58 -17.97
C CYS A 118 16.07 -12.73 -19.49
N THR A 119 15.16 -12.13 -20.26
CA THR A 119 15.23 -12.12 -21.73
C THR A 119 16.40 -11.29 -22.23
N GLN A 120 16.65 -10.13 -21.62
CA GLN A 120 17.79 -9.27 -21.94
C GLN A 120 19.12 -9.97 -21.62
N ARG A 121 19.22 -10.68 -20.47
CA ARG A 121 20.39 -11.53 -20.15
C ARG A 121 20.57 -12.67 -21.14
N LYS A 122 19.48 -13.33 -21.56
CA LYS A 122 19.53 -14.36 -22.61
C LYS A 122 19.97 -13.77 -23.96
N SER A 123 19.49 -12.59 -24.32
CA SER A 123 19.90 -11.89 -25.54
C SER A 123 21.39 -11.54 -25.52
N HIS A 124 21.89 -10.96 -24.43
CA HIS A 124 23.32 -10.65 -24.28
C HIS A 124 24.20 -11.92 -24.33
N ARG A 125 23.74 -13.05 -23.78
CA ARG A 125 24.43 -14.35 -23.94
C ARG A 125 24.39 -14.84 -25.39
N ARG A 126 23.31 -14.63 -26.14
CA ARG A 126 23.23 -14.98 -27.57
C ARG A 126 24.08 -14.09 -28.46
N TYR A 127 24.29 -12.82 -28.12
CA TYR A 127 25.27 -11.99 -28.84
C TYR A 127 26.70 -12.49 -28.60
N LEU A 128 27.05 -12.88 -27.37
CA LEU A 128 28.38 -13.44 -27.06
C LEU A 128 28.62 -14.84 -27.66
N TYR A 129 27.60 -15.70 -27.70
CA TYR A 129 27.70 -17.03 -28.33
C TYR A 129 27.50 -17.00 -29.85
N GLY A 130 26.76 -16.02 -30.38
CA GLY A 130 26.50 -15.84 -31.81
C GLY A 130 27.68 -15.28 -32.60
N THR A 131 28.63 -14.61 -31.94
CA THR A 131 29.96 -14.29 -32.49
C THR A 131 30.99 -15.40 -32.27
N GLY A 132 30.55 -16.66 -32.36
CA GLY A 132 31.43 -17.72 -32.85
C GLY A 132 32.28 -18.47 -31.82
N ILE A 133 31.72 -18.89 -30.69
CA ILE A 133 32.26 -20.06 -29.97
C ILE A 133 31.07 -20.88 -29.43
N ASN A 134 30.71 -21.94 -30.16
CA ASN A 134 29.92 -23.06 -29.64
C ASN A 134 30.86 -23.88 -28.72
N PRO A 135 30.64 -23.98 -27.39
CA PRO A 135 31.50 -24.78 -26.52
C PRO A 135 31.12 -26.26 -26.48
N ASP A 136 29.99 -26.68 -27.06
CA ASP A 136 29.41 -28.01 -26.79
C ASP A 136 29.56 -29.05 -27.92
N GLU A 137 30.23 -28.73 -29.04
CA GLU A 137 30.31 -29.70 -30.16
C GLU A 137 31.71 -30.22 -30.50
N ASN A 138 32.78 -29.79 -29.81
CA ASN A 138 34.15 -30.24 -30.10
C ASN A 138 34.93 -30.71 -28.86
N GLU A 139 34.27 -31.28 -27.85
CA GLU A 139 34.96 -31.89 -26.69
C GLU A 139 35.19 -33.41 -26.84
N LYS A 140 35.42 -33.88 -28.08
CA LYS A 140 35.83 -35.26 -28.37
C LYS A 140 36.88 -35.35 -29.47
N GLU A 141 38.01 -34.68 -29.32
CA GLU A 141 39.25 -35.15 -29.95
C GLU A 141 40.43 -35.05 -28.98
N PRO A 142 41.15 -36.16 -28.71
CA PRO A 142 42.34 -36.15 -27.87
C PRO A 142 43.53 -35.78 -28.75
N TYR A 143 43.77 -34.49 -28.99
CA TYR A 143 45.00 -34.07 -29.64
C TYR A 143 45.50 -32.70 -29.20
N SER A 144 46.69 -32.73 -28.57
CA SER A 144 47.67 -31.65 -28.50
C SER A 144 47.74 -30.78 -27.23
N ASP A 145 47.96 -31.43 -26.07
CA ASP A 145 48.56 -30.81 -24.88
C ASP A 145 49.89 -30.07 -25.21
N ASN A 146 50.58 -30.49 -26.27
CA ASN A 146 51.84 -29.90 -26.73
C ASN A 146 51.67 -28.54 -27.43
N LEU A 147 50.51 -28.25 -28.03
CA LEU A 147 50.24 -26.95 -28.66
C LEU A 147 49.79 -25.93 -27.61
N LEU A 148 48.94 -26.36 -26.67
CA LEU A 148 48.44 -25.52 -25.60
C LEU A 148 49.58 -25.05 -24.69
N ASN A 149 50.47 -25.97 -24.27
CA ASN A 149 51.66 -25.62 -23.48
C ASN A 149 52.64 -24.70 -24.22
N ARG A 150 52.81 -24.84 -25.53
CA ARG A 150 53.62 -23.91 -26.35
C ARG A 150 52.97 -22.52 -26.47
N THR A 151 51.65 -22.44 -26.42
CA THR A 151 50.91 -21.17 -26.51
C THR A 151 50.93 -20.44 -25.17
N TYR A 152 50.78 -21.15 -24.06
CA TYR A 152 50.96 -20.59 -22.71
C TYR A 152 52.41 -20.19 -22.42
N GLN A 153 53.42 -20.94 -22.91
CA GLN A 153 54.82 -20.52 -22.82
C GLN A 153 55.14 -19.27 -23.65
N LYS A 154 54.41 -19.01 -24.74
CA LYS A 154 54.51 -17.76 -25.51
C LYS A 154 53.87 -16.55 -24.84
N LEU A 155 53.02 -16.77 -23.83
CA LEU A 155 52.26 -15.72 -23.11
C LEU A 155 52.85 -15.41 -21.72
N GLN A 156 53.78 -16.22 -21.22
CA GLN A 156 54.65 -15.84 -20.10
C GLN A 156 55.83 -15.00 -20.61
N PRO A 157 56.32 -14.07 -19.80
CA PRO A 157 56.34 -12.65 -20.11
C PRO A 157 57.18 -12.32 -21.35
N ILE A 158 56.53 -11.77 -22.37
CA ILE A 158 57.18 -10.82 -23.29
C ILE A 158 57.37 -9.51 -22.51
N GLU A 159 58.19 -9.52 -21.45
CA GLU A 159 58.59 -8.31 -20.71
C GLU A 159 60.08 -7.98 -20.85
N SER A 160 60.89 -8.78 -21.56
CA SER A 160 62.33 -8.51 -21.57
C SER A 160 62.83 -7.57 -22.67
N ASN A 161 62.04 -7.21 -23.71
CA ASN A 161 62.56 -6.47 -24.87
C ASN A 161 61.76 -5.21 -25.28
N MET A 162 60.97 -4.63 -24.38
CA MET A 162 60.54 -3.22 -24.49
C MET A 162 61.06 -2.47 -23.28
N THR A 163 62.39 -2.40 -23.16
CA THR A 163 63.04 -1.31 -22.44
C THR A 163 62.84 -0.02 -23.24
N ASP A 164 61.68 0.61 -23.07
CA ASP A 164 61.64 2.07 -23.06
C ASP A 164 61.67 2.49 -21.59
N SER A 165 62.83 3.03 -21.22
CA SER A 165 63.14 3.63 -19.94
C SER A 165 62.08 4.66 -19.55
N SER A 166 61.18 4.30 -18.63
CA SER A 166 60.41 5.24 -17.81
C SER A 166 60.08 4.57 -16.48
N PRO A 167 60.46 5.14 -15.33
CA PRO A 167 60.23 4.52 -14.05
C PRO A 167 58.74 4.60 -13.69
N LEU A 168 58.19 3.49 -13.22
CA LEU A 168 56.79 3.27 -12.78
C LEU A 168 55.72 3.30 -13.89
N ILE A 169 55.52 2.15 -14.54
CA ILE A 169 54.20 1.81 -15.09
C ILE A 169 53.32 1.42 -13.89
N THR A 170 52.81 2.41 -13.16
CA THR A 170 51.72 2.20 -12.21
C THR A 170 50.42 2.08 -13.01
N ILE A 171 49.68 1.00 -12.76
CA ILE A 171 48.32 0.82 -13.28
C ILE A 171 47.55 2.12 -13.00
N PRO A 172 46.88 2.74 -13.99
CA PRO A 172 46.16 3.99 -13.78
C PRO A 172 44.95 3.72 -12.88
N ILE A 173 45.16 3.85 -11.58
CA ILE A 173 44.11 3.76 -10.57
C ILE A 173 43.40 5.11 -10.58
N ARG A 174 42.10 5.08 -10.87
CA ARG A 174 41.25 6.28 -10.81
C ARG A 174 41.17 6.79 -9.37
N SER A 175 41.08 8.10 -9.20
CA SER A 175 40.76 8.68 -7.89
C SER A 175 39.46 8.09 -7.35
N TYR A 176 39.41 7.82 -6.05
CA TYR A 176 38.23 7.27 -5.39
C TYR A 176 36.97 8.12 -5.65
N ILE A 177 37.12 9.45 -5.72
CA ILE A 177 36.03 10.38 -6.02
C ILE A 177 35.51 10.20 -7.45
N ASP A 178 36.40 10.06 -8.43
CA ASP A 178 36.02 9.85 -9.84
C ASP A 178 35.36 8.48 -10.06
N TYR A 179 35.72 7.49 -9.24
CA TYR A 179 35.07 6.18 -9.24
C TYR A 179 33.66 6.27 -8.66
N LEU A 180 33.48 6.94 -7.52
CA LEU A 180 32.17 7.12 -6.89
C LEU A 180 31.21 7.94 -7.75
N GLN A 181 31.69 9.03 -8.36
CA GLN A 181 30.87 9.84 -9.27
C GLN A 181 30.36 9.00 -10.43
N LEU A 182 31.22 8.16 -11.04
CA LEU A 182 30.81 7.27 -12.11
C LEU A 182 29.74 6.27 -11.64
N CYS A 183 29.92 5.65 -10.47
CA CYS A 183 28.97 4.66 -9.95
C CYS A 183 27.61 5.27 -9.57
N TYR A 184 27.59 6.47 -8.99
CA TYR A 184 26.35 7.12 -8.54
C TYR A 184 25.60 7.81 -9.68
N TYR A 185 26.29 8.54 -10.56
CA TYR A 185 25.62 9.25 -11.67
C TYR A 185 25.13 8.30 -12.76
N TYR A 186 25.78 7.16 -12.97
CA TYR A 186 25.31 6.17 -13.95
C TYR A 186 23.91 5.61 -13.63
N TYR A 187 23.49 5.66 -12.37
CA TYR A 187 22.14 5.25 -11.95
C TYR A 187 21.08 6.36 -12.04
N SER A 188 21.47 7.62 -12.24
CA SER A 188 20.59 8.79 -12.26
C SER A 188 20.71 9.56 -13.58
N TYR A 189 20.55 8.86 -14.71
CA TYR A 189 20.58 9.49 -16.02
C TYR A 189 19.22 10.14 -16.34
N ASP A 190 19.07 11.39 -15.92
CA ASP A 190 18.05 12.32 -16.43
C ASP A 190 18.75 13.29 -17.42
N PRO A 191 18.42 13.27 -18.72
CA PRO A 191 19.14 14.04 -19.74
C PRO A 191 19.03 15.57 -19.60
N SER A 192 18.28 16.10 -18.61
CA SER A 192 18.16 17.53 -18.33
C SER A 192 19.13 18.08 -17.26
N LEU A 193 19.93 17.25 -16.60
CA LEU A 193 20.91 17.72 -15.62
C LEU A 193 22.24 18.12 -16.29
N ILE A 194 22.32 19.39 -16.63
CA ILE A 194 23.58 20.08 -16.96
C ILE A 194 24.51 19.90 -15.76
N ILE A 195 25.72 19.39 -16.01
CA ILE A 195 26.82 19.28 -15.05
C ILE A 195 26.97 20.63 -14.34
N PRO A 196 26.67 20.75 -13.03
CA PRO A 196 26.99 21.97 -12.33
C PRO A 196 28.52 22.04 -12.22
N SER A 197 29.11 23.02 -12.91
CA SER A 197 30.42 23.55 -12.56
C SER A 197 30.39 23.84 -11.07
N TYR A 198 31.31 23.25 -10.30
CA TYR A 198 31.39 23.50 -8.85
C TYR A 198 31.83 24.94 -8.59
N ASP A 199 30.89 25.89 -8.66
CA ASP A 199 31.04 27.14 -7.94
C ASP A 199 30.80 26.85 -6.47
N THR A 200 31.86 27.00 -5.68
CA THR A 200 31.81 26.92 -4.22
C THR A 200 30.69 27.81 -3.69
N PRO A 201 29.69 27.26 -2.95
CA PRO A 201 28.63 28.07 -2.39
C PRO A 201 29.23 29.07 -1.39
N LYS A 202 28.77 30.33 -1.44
CA LYS A 202 29.14 31.39 -0.49
C LYS A 202 29.02 30.87 0.94
N GLU A 203 30.04 31.09 1.76
CA GLU A 203 30.19 30.55 3.13
C GLU A 203 28.92 30.63 3.99
N ASN A 204 28.10 31.66 3.79
CA ASN A 204 26.89 31.89 4.58
C ASN A 204 25.77 30.86 4.32
N LEU A 205 25.72 30.22 3.15
CA LEU A 205 24.70 29.19 2.83
C LEU A 205 25.08 27.81 3.39
N LYS A 206 26.37 27.61 3.69
CA LYS A 206 26.91 26.33 4.15
C LYS A 206 26.47 25.99 5.57
N HIS A 207 26.36 26.99 6.45
CA HIS A 207 25.97 26.76 7.84
C HIS A 207 24.48 26.39 7.98
N GLU A 208 23.59 27.06 7.25
CA GLU A 208 22.15 26.81 7.36
C GLU A 208 21.73 25.42 6.84
N ILE A 209 22.38 24.94 5.77
CA ILE A 209 22.09 23.61 5.20
C ILE A 209 22.67 22.50 6.08
N ILE A 210 23.87 22.69 6.65
CA ILE A 210 24.50 21.68 7.52
C ILE A 210 23.71 21.53 8.82
N ASP A 211 23.29 22.64 9.44
CA ASP A 211 22.54 22.61 10.70
C ASP A 211 21.14 21.97 10.51
N GLN A 212 20.47 22.25 9.38
CA GLN A 212 19.18 21.62 9.07
C GLN A 212 19.31 20.13 8.74
N PHE A 213 20.39 19.70 8.08
CA PHE A 213 20.60 18.30 7.74
C PHE A 213 21.07 17.45 8.92
N GLN A 214 21.89 17.97 9.84
CA GLN A 214 22.29 17.23 11.04
C GLN A 214 21.10 16.94 11.96
N LEU A 215 20.18 17.90 12.10
CA LEU A 215 18.95 17.72 12.89
C LEU A 215 17.99 16.64 12.36
N LEU A 216 18.08 16.29 11.07
CA LEU A 216 17.22 15.29 10.42
C LEU A 216 17.77 13.86 10.47
N PHE A 217 19.06 13.67 10.77
CA PHE A 217 19.69 12.35 10.83
C PHE A 217 20.07 11.92 12.26
N GLU A 218 20.15 12.85 13.21
CA GLU A 218 20.43 12.54 14.63
C GLU A 218 19.18 12.39 15.52
N ASN A 219 17.97 12.55 14.96
CA ASN A 219 16.69 12.20 15.60
C ASN A 219 16.01 11.03 14.89
#